data_AF-A0A354I022-F1
#
_entry.id   AF-A0A354I022-F1
#
_cell.length_a   1.000
_cell.length_b   1.000
_cell.length_c   1.000
_cell.angle_alpha   90.00
_cell.angle_beta   90.00
_cell.angle_gamma   90.00
#
_symmetry.space_group_name_H-M   'P 1'
#
loop_
_entity.id
_entity.type
_entity.pdbx_description
1 polymer ?
#
loop_
_entity_poly.entity_id
_entity_poly.type
_entity_poly.pdbx_seq_one_letter_code
_entity_poly.pdbx_strand_id
1 'polypeptide(L)'
;MESFSMDRMGLVMTKEIRENWRNLLMMLGVMLGTMTMAAILCAQSTISSPREYDPAIGGEVIAFTMLFFAFGAISASMMFRNMNSKESRLATLMNPASQLEKYIARWLIFIPGFVAVYFLFGFVADFVRYIIYVGIIPADIHPVRLISIGDVFKQRLADEWNTVLMMFCIIQSFFALGSSVWPRNSLVKTFIALAVIGIAYIFIGIWTVDLMIDDEVRTGCRIYRGDDISPLWLWIPTVTVCIINYTVAYFRFRESEIIERW
;
A
#
# COMPACT_ATOMS: atom_id res chain seq x y z
N MET A 1 9.00 28.79 19.05
CA MET A 1 9.18 27.48 18.41
C MET A 1 8.85 26.43 19.46
N GLU A 2 7.61 25.95 19.49
CA GLU A 2 7.20 24.97 20.50
C GLU A 2 7.88 23.64 20.22
N SER A 3 8.51 23.08 21.25
CA SER A 3 9.20 21.80 21.23
C SER A 3 8.24 20.67 20.87
N PHE A 4 8.66 19.81 19.94
CA PHE A 4 7.98 18.56 19.64
C PHE A 4 7.82 17.73 20.92
N SER A 5 6.61 17.24 21.19
CA SER A 5 6.33 16.38 22.34
C SER A 5 5.55 15.14 21.93
N MET A 6 6.06 13.97 22.32
CA MET A 6 5.46 12.68 22.01
C MET A 6 4.06 12.53 22.61
N ASP A 7 3.83 13.06 23.81
CA ASP A 7 2.55 12.94 24.52
C ASP A 7 1.42 13.70 23.81
N ARG A 8 1.68 14.92 23.33
CA ARG A 8 0.70 15.68 22.54
C ARG A 8 0.41 14.97 21.22
N MET A 9 1.42 14.40 20.56
CA MET A 9 1.24 13.62 19.33
C MET A 9 0.32 12.39 19.57
N GLY A 10 0.52 11.65 20.67
CA GLY A 10 -0.33 10.51 21.02
C GLY A 10 -1.80 10.90 21.22
N LEU A 11 -2.06 12.01 21.91
CA LEU A 11 -3.41 12.54 22.10
C LEU A 11 -4.06 12.96 20.77
N VAL A 12 -3.27 13.55 19.84
CA VAL A 12 -3.73 13.86 18.48
C VAL A 12 -4.09 12.59 17.73
N MET A 13 -3.28 11.53 17.82
CA MET A 13 -3.58 10.25 17.17
C MET A 13 -4.88 9.64 17.67
N THR A 14 -5.09 9.58 18.99
CA THR A 14 -6.34 9.04 19.57
C THR A 14 -7.56 9.87 19.14
N LYS A 15 -7.41 11.20 19.07
CA LYS A 15 -8.46 12.09 18.58
C LYS A 15 -8.80 11.80 17.11
N GLU A 16 -7.80 11.72 16.24
CA GLU A 16 -7.99 11.42 14.80
C GLU A 16 -8.64 10.05 14.57
N ILE A 17 -8.21 9.02 15.31
CA ILE A 17 -8.83 7.70 15.25
C ILE A 17 -10.30 7.76 15.67
N ARG A 18 -10.60 8.46 16.77
CA ARG A 18 -11.97 8.60 17.27
C ARG A 18 -12.86 9.41 16.34
N GLU A 19 -12.34 10.44 15.69
CA GLU A 19 -13.09 11.24 14.72
C GLU A 19 -13.35 10.47 13.42
N ASN A 20 -12.40 9.62 13.00
CA ASN A 20 -12.52 8.84 11.78
C ASN A 20 -13.00 7.38 11.97
N TRP A 21 -13.41 7.01 13.18
CA TRP A 21 -13.59 5.59 13.55
C TRP A 21 -14.55 4.83 12.63
N ARG A 22 -15.64 5.47 12.18
CA ARG A 22 -16.61 4.84 11.27
C ARG A 22 -15.98 4.51 9.92
N ASN A 23 -15.19 5.42 9.38
CA ASN A 23 -14.53 5.24 8.09
C ASN A 23 -13.41 4.20 8.19
N LEU A 24 -12.64 4.25 9.27
CA LEU A 24 -11.61 3.24 9.55
C LEU A 24 -12.25 1.86 9.71
N LEU A 25 -13.33 1.75 10.49
CA LEU A 25 -14.03 0.48 10.70
C LEU A 25 -14.65 -0.07 9.42
N MET A 26 -15.26 0.78 8.58
CA MET A 26 -15.74 0.37 7.26
C MET A 26 -14.61 -0.16 6.39
N MET A 27 -13.48 0.54 6.34
CA MET A 27 -12.31 0.10 5.58
C MET A 27 -11.77 -1.24 6.10
N LEU A 28 -11.64 -1.39 7.43
CA LEU A 28 -11.18 -2.63 8.06
C LEU A 28 -12.15 -3.79 7.82
N GLY A 29 -13.45 -3.56 7.91
CA GLY A 29 -14.46 -4.58 7.64
C GLY A 29 -14.45 -5.06 6.19
N VAL A 30 -14.33 -4.13 5.23
CA VAL A 30 -14.20 -4.47 3.80
C VAL A 30 -12.89 -5.22 3.53
N MET A 31 -11.80 -4.79 4.15
CA MET A 31 -10.49 -5.45 4.03
C MET A 31 -10.54 -6.89 4.53
N LEU A 32 -11.03 -7.12 5.74
CA LEU A 32 -11.15 -8.46 6.31
C LEU A 32 -12.09 -9.34 5.45
N GLY A 33 -13.26 -8.83 5.08
CA GLY A 33 -14.22 -9.56 4.26
C GLY A 33 -13.65 -9.96 2.90
N THR A 34 -13.03 -9.03 2.18
CA THR A 34 -12.44 -9.32 0.86
C THR A 34 -11.26 -10.28 0.95
N MET A 35 -10.41 -10.19 1.98
CA MET A 35 -9.32 -11.14 2.20
C MET A 35 -9.83 -12.55 2.51
N THR A 36 -10.82 -12.69 3.40
CA THR A 36 -11.43 -14.01 3.68
C THR A 36 -12.10 -14.60 2.45
N MET A 37 -12.79 -13.78 1.65
CA MET A 37 -13.44 -14.23 0.42
C MET A 37 -12.41 -14.68 -0.62
N ALA A 38 -11.32 -13.93 -0.80
CA ALA A 38 -10.24 -14.31 -1.69
C ALA A 38 -9.58 -15.63 -1.27
N ALA A 39 -9.30 -15.79 0.03
CA ALA A 39 -8.72 -17.01 0.59
C ALA A 39 -9.61 -18.25 0.34
N ILE A 40 -10.93 -18.13 0.52
CA ILE A 40 -11.89 -19.20 0.25
C ILE A 40 -11.95 -19.52 -1.25
N LEU A 41 -12.03 -18.51 -2.12
CA LEU A 41 -12.10 -18.70 -3.57
C LEU A 41 -10.85 -19.40 -4.12
N CYS A 42 -9.66 -18.99 -3.66
CA CYS A 42 -8.39 -19.62 -4.04
C CYS A 42 -8.30 -21.09 -3.58
N ALA A 43 -8.90 -21.40 -2.44
CA ALA A 43 -8.97 -22.77 -1.94
C ALA A 43 -10.00 -23.62 -2.71
N GLN A 44 -11.11 -23.04 -3.18
CA GLN A 44 -12.08 -23.76 -4.02
C GLN A 44 -11.53 -24.09 -5.41
N SER A 45 -10.82 -23.16 -6.06
CA SER A 45 -10.22 -23.38 -7.39
C SER A 45 -9.20 -24.53 -7.42
N THR A 46 -8.79 -24.97 -6.24
CA THR A 46 -7.68 -25.89 -6.01
C THR A 46 -8.13 -27.33 -5.78
N ILE A 47 -9.38 -27.55 -5.37
CA ILE A 47 -9.97 -28.87 -5.07
C ILE A 47 -9.88 -29.83 -6.27
N SER A 48 -9.89 -29.31 -7.50
CA SER A 48 -9.88 -30.11 -8.73
C SER A 48 -8.48 -30.54 -9.21
N SER A 49 -7.39 -30.14 -8.54
CA SER A 49 -6.02 -30.46 -8.95
C SER A 49 -5.36 -31.42 -7.94
N PRO A 50 -5.17 -32.71 -8.29
CA PRO A 50 -4.40 -33.61 -7.44
C PRO A 50 -2.92 -33.23 -7.54
N ARG A 51 -2.46 -32.43 -6.57
CA ARG A 51 -1.05 -32.04 -6.42
C ARG A 51 -0.60 -32.37 -5.00
N GLU A 52 0.64 -32.82 -4.87
CA GLU A 52 1.29 -33.15 -3.58
C GLU A 52 1.51 -31.92 -2.67
N TYR A 53 1.32 -30.71 -3.20
CA TYR A 53 1.50 -29.43 -2.51
C TYR A 53 0.22 -28.59 -2.62
N ASP A 54 -0.23 -27.97 -1.52
CA ASP A 54 -1.44 -27.13 -1.43
C ASP A 54 -1.38 -25.99 -2.47
N PRO A 55 -2.12 -26.09 -3.59
CA PRO A 55 -2.11 -25.07 -4.65
C PRO A 55 -2.79 -23.76 -4.21
N ALA A 56 -3.55 -23.78 -3.11
CA ALA A 56 -4.30 -22.61 -2.64
C ALA A 56 -3.36 -21.51 -2.15
N ILE A 57 -2.24 -21.88 -1.53
CA ILE A 57 -1.24 -20.95 -0.97
C ILE A 57 -0.66 -20.04 -2.05
N GLY A 58 -0.35 -20.58 -3.25
CA GLY A 58 0.20 -19.78 -4.33
C GLY A 58 -0.79 -18.73 -4.85
N GLY A 59 -2.06 -19.12 -5.01
CA GLY A 59 -3.13 -18.19 -5.41
C GLY A 59 -3.41 -17.14 -4.34
N GLU A 60 -3.40 -17.56 -3.07
CA GLU A 60 -3.61 -16.68 -1.91
C GLU A 60 -2.51 -15.62 -1.78
N VAL A 61 -1.24 -15.99 -1.95
CA VAL A 61 -0.11 -15.03 -1.93
C VAL A 61 -0.26 -13.97 -3.04
N ILE A 62 -0.64 -14.36 -4.25
CA ILE A 62 -0.86 -13.42 -5.36
C ILE A 62 -2.06 -12.50 -5.06
N ALA A 63 -3.17 -13.08 -4.62
CA ALA A 63 -4.38 -12.33 -4.28
C ALA A 63 -4.13 -11.33 -3.13
N PHE A 64 -3.46 -11.77 -2.06
CA PHE A 64 -3.09 -10.90 -0.94
C PHE A 64 -2.11 -9.82 -1.40
N THR A 65 -1.12 -10.13 -2.21
CA THR A 65 -0.21 -9.11 -2.75
C THR A 65 -0.97 -8.04 -3.55
N MET A 66 -1.92 -8.43 -4.41
CA MET A 66 -2.76 -7.48 -5.16
C MET A 66 -3.65 -6.64 -4.23
N LEU A 67 -4.28 -7.26 -3.23
CA LEU A 67 -5.10 -6.57 -2.25
C LEU A 67 -4.25 -5.62 -1.37
N PHE A 68 -3.01 -5.96 -1.07
CA PHE A 68 -2.09 -5.13 -0.31
C PHE A 68 -1.83 -3.79 -1.03
N PHE A 69 -1.58 -3.83 -2.34
CA PHE A 69 -1.46 -2.61 -3.15
C PHE A 69 -2.75 -1.81 -3.20
N ALA A 70 -3.89 -2.47 -3.44
CA ALA A 70 -5.19 -1.80 -3.55
C ALA A 70 -5.60 -1.11 -2.23
N PHE A 71 -5.56 -1.85 -1.11
CA PHE A 71 -5.89 -1.29 0.19
C PHE A 71 -4.84 -0.31 0.70
N GLY A 72 -3.57 -0.47 0.33
CA GLY A 72 -2.51 0.49 0.60
C GLY A 72 -2.77 1.85 -0.05
N ALA A 73 -3.17 1.84 -1.32
CA ALA A 73 -3.58 3.06 -2.03
C ALA A 73 -4.83 3.69 -1.39
N ILE A 74 -5.84 2.89 -1.04
CA ILE A 74 -7.04 3.34 -0.33
C ILE A 74 -6.66 3.99 1.00
N SER A 75 -5.81 3.35 1.81
CA SER A 75 -5.32 3.89 3.09
C SER A 75 -4.62 5.24 2.91
N ALA A 76 -3.66 5.29 1.98
CA ALA A 76 -2.89 6.49 1.66
C ALA A 76 -3.80 7.67 1.30
N SER A 77 -4.83 7.39 0.52
CA SER A 77 -5.77 8.41 0.07
C SER A 77 -6.69 8.97 1.15
N MET A 78 -6.92 8.18 2.21
CA MET A 78 -7.75 8.55 3.33
C MET A 78 -7.01 9.44 4.34
N MET A 79 -5.67 9.50 4.26
CA MET A 79 -4.80 10.25 5.17
C MET A 79 -5.23 11.72 5.36
N PHE A 80 -5.65 12.41 4.28
CA PHE A 80 -6.13 13.80 4.35
C PHE A 80 -7.63 13.96 4.09
N ARG A 81 -8.38 12.86 3.99
CA ARG A 81 -9.81 12.91 3.62
C ARG A 81 -10.68 13.68 4.61
N ASN A 82 -10.30 13.70 5.88
CA ASN A 82 -11.03 14.41 6.92
C ASN A 82 -10.90 15.93 6.82
N MET A 83 -9.87 16.47 6.17
CA MET A 83 -9.71 17.92 5.99
C MET A 83 -10.60 18.54 4.91
N ASN A 84 -11.43 17.73 4.25
CA ASN A 84 -12.29 18.19 3.17
C ASN A 84 -13.52 18.98 3.64
N SER A 85 -13.96 18.77 4.87
CA SER A 85 -15.05 19.54 5.46
C SER A 85 -14.52 20.78 6.18
N LYS A 86 -15.25 21.89 6.08
CA LYS A 86 -14.85 23.15 6.71
C LYS A 86 -14.73 23.01 8.23
N GLU A 87 -15.59 22.17 8.80
CA GLU A 87 -15.73 21.89 10.22
C GLU A 87 -14.54 21.07 10.76
N SER A 88 -14.08 20.04 10.04
CA SER A 88 -12.91 19.25 10.45
C SER A 88 -11.59 19.98 10.21
N ARG A 89 -11.51 20.82 9.17
CA ARG A 89 -10.37 21.75 8.98
C ARG A 89 -10.29 22.76 10.12
N LEU A 90 -11.42 23.34 10.54
CA LEU A 90 -11.48 24.23 11.69
C LEU A 90 -11.11 23.52 13.00
N ALA A 91 -11.61 22.29 13.22
CA ALA A 91 -11.26 21.48 14.39
C ALA A 91 -9.78 21.07 14.44
N THR A 92 -9.14 20.92 13.27
CA THR A 92 -7.70 20.68 13.14
C THR A 92 -6.90 21.94 13.45
N LEU A 93 -7.35 23.10 12.95
CA LEU A 93 -6.74 24.42 13.19
C LEU A 93 -6.83 24.85 14.66
N MET A 94 -7.94 24.55 15.34
CA MET A 94 -8.16 24.91 16.75
C MET A 94 -7.36 24.06 17.73
N ASN A 95 -6.68 23.01 17.27
CA ASN A 95 -5.87 22.16 18.13
C ASN A 95 -4.46 22.77 18.32
N PRO A 96 -4.02 23.06 19.56
CA PRO A 96 -2.73 23.71 19.86
C PRO A 96 -1.53 22.75 19.75
N ALA A 97 -1.54 21.88 18.74
CA ALA A 97 -0.44 20.97 18.40
C ALA A 97 0.35 21.50 17.20
N SER A 98 1.65 21.21 17.14
CA SER A 98 2.49 21.60 16.02
C SER A 98 2.03 20.94 14.72
N GLN A 99 2.19 21.63 13.59
CA GLN A 99 1.81 21.11 12.27
C GLN A 99 2.56 19.81 11.93
N LEU A 100 3.81 19.70 12.35
CA LEU A 100 4.62 18.49 12.20
C LEU A 100 4.02 17.32 13.01
N GLU A 101 3.58 17.57 14.25
CA GLU A 101 2.98 16.54 15.11
C GLU A 101 1.68 16.01 14.49
N LYS A 102 0.83 16.90 13.95
CA LYS A 102 -0.42 16.52 13.25
C LYS A 102 -0.14 15.69 12.00
N TYR A 103 0.86 16.08 11.21
CA TYR A 103 1.25 15.36 10.00
C TYR A 103 1.81 13.96 10.32
N ILE A 104 2.76 13.88 11.27
CA ILE A 104 3.39 12.62 11.68
C ILE A 104 2.36 11.67 12.31
N ALA A 105 1.45 12.19 13.15
CA ALA A 105 0.35 11.41 13.72
C ALA A 105 -0.50 10.72 12.63
N ARG A 106 -0.90 11.48 11.60
CA ARG A 106 -1.69 10.93 10.48
C ARG A 106 -0.88 9.98 9.63
N TRP A 107 0.37 10.33 9.32
CA TRP A 107 1.28 9.48 8.55
C TRP A 107 1.43 8.12 9.24
N LEU A 108 1.63 8.10 10.57
CA LEU A 108 1.83 6.87 11.34
C LEU A 108 0.55 6.00 11.39
N ILE A 109 -0.63 6.60 11.47
CA ILE A 109 -1.91 5.85 11.45
C ILE A 109 -2.13 5.19 10.08
N PHE A 110 -2.02 5.96 8.99
CA PHE A 110 -2.45 5.51 7.67
C PHE A 110 -1.38 4.75 6.88
N ILE A 111 -0.10 4.88 7.25
CA ILE A 111 1.01 4.21 6.55
C ILE A 111 1.50 2.99 7.33
N PRO A 112 2.31 3.08 8.40
CA PRO A 112 2.75 1.91 9.13
C PRO A 112 1.61 1.23 9.90
N GLY A 113 0.63 1.98 10.43
CA GLY A 113 -0.54 1.41 11.10
C GLY A 113 -1.37 0.53 10.17
N PHE A 114 -1.55 0.94 8.90
CA PHE A 114 -2.20 0.11 7.89
C PHE A 114 -1.46 -1.19 7.64
N VAL A 115 -0.13 -1.13 7.43
CA VAL A 115 0.68 -2.33 7.14
C VAL A 115 0.56 -3.34 8.29
N ALA A 116 0.65 -2.89 9.54
CA ALA A 116 0.52 -3.76 10.71
C ALA A 116 -0.85 -4.46 10.77
N VAL A 117 -1.94 -3.71 10.57
CA VAL A 117 -3.30 -4.28 10.61
C VAL A 117 -3.57 -5.19 9.41
N TYR A 118 -3.01 -4.86 8.24
CA TYR A 118 -3.13 -5.69 7.04
C TYR A 118 -2.57 -7.10 7.25
N PHE A 119 -1.34 -7.21 7.78
CA PHE A 119 -0.73 -8.51 8.07
C PHE A 119 -1.49 -9.28 9.16
N LEU A 120 -2.01 -8.59 10.18
CA LEU A 120 -2.86 -9.19 11.20
C LEU A 120 -4.12 -9.81 10.57
N PHE A 121 -4.79 -9.08 9.67
CA PHE A 121 -6.00 -9.57 9.01
C PHE A 121 -5.70 -10.67 8.00
N GLY A 122 -4.55 -10.63 7.32
CA GLY A 122 -4.09 -11.73 6.49
C GLY A 122 -3.93 -13.03 7.27
N PHE A 123 -3.32 -12.95 8.46
CA PHE A 123 -3.21 -14.11 9.35
C PHE A 123 -4.59 -14.63 9.80
N VAL A 124 -5.50 -13.73 10.17
CA VAL A 124 -6.88 -14.12 10.54
C VAL A 124 -7.62 -14.74 9.36
N ALA A 125 -7.47 -14.21 8.15
CA ALA A 125 -8.12 -14.72 6.95
C ALA A 125 -7.62 -16.13 6.58
N ASP A 126 -6.31 -16.36 6.62
CA ASP A 126 -5.72 -17.68 6.40
C ASP A 126 -6.15 -18.68 7.49
N PHE A 127 -6.25 -18.23 8.75
CA PHE A 127 -6.75 -19.07 9.85
C PHE A 127 -8.22 -19.46 9.67
N VAL A 128 -9.07 -18.54 9.21
CA VAL A 128 -10.49 -18.83 8.90
C VAL A 128 -10.59 -19.84 7.76
N ARG A 129 -9.79 -19.69 6.70
CA ARG A 129 -9.69 -20.66 5.60
C ARG A 129 -9.28 -22.03 6.14
N TYR A 130 -8.23 -22.09 6.96
CA TYR A 130 -7.73 -23.33 7.54
C TYR A 130 -8.82 -24.10 8.30
N ILE A 131 -9.58 -23.43 9.19
CA ILE A 131 -10.65 -24.08 9.96
C ILE A 131 -11.75 -24.63 9.04
N ILE A 132 -12.20 -23.83 8.08
CA ILE A 132 -13.29 -24.24 7.16
C ILE A 132 -12.88 -25.48 6.37
N TYR A 133 -11.65 -25.52 5.86
CA TYR A 133 -11.19 -26.60 5.01
C TYR A 133 -10.88 -27.89 5.76
N VAL A 134 -10.31 -27.80 6.97
CA VAL A 134 -10.14 -28.96 7.85
C VAL A 134 -11.48 -29.56 8.26
N GLY A 135 -12.54 -28.74 8.40
CA GLY A 135 -13.88 -29.21 8.73
C GLY A 135 -14.63 -29.88 7.57
N ILE A 136 -14.27 -29.60 6.31
CA ILE A 136 -14.99 -30.08 5.12
C ILE A 136 -14.27 -31.24 4.43
N ILE A 137 -12.93 -31.21 4.36
CA ILE A 137 -12.13 -32.18 3.62
C ILE A 137 -11.34 -33.05 4.61
N PRO A 138 -11.47 -34.39 4.55
CA PRO A 138 -10.65 -35.27 5.38
C PRO A 138 -9.16 -35.09 5.03
N ALA A 139 -8.33 -34.95 6.07
CA ALA A 139 -6.92 -34.58 5.99
C ALA A 139 -6.05 -35.55 5.15
N ASP A 140 -6.57 -36.74 4.83
CA ASP A 140 -5.88 -37.78 4.06
C ASP A 140 -5.81 -37.49 2.55
N ILE A 141 -6.62 -36.55 2.02
CA ILE A 141 -6.74 -36.28 0.57
C ILE A 141 -6.01 -35.00 0.15
N HIS A 142 -5.94 -33.98 1.02
CA HIS A 142 -5.27 -32.71 0.73
C HIS A 142 -4.54 -32.16 1.97
N PRO A 143 -3.22 -31.88 1.91
CA PRO A 143 -2.50 -31.29 3.01
C PRO A 143 -2.83 -29.79 3.13
N VAL A 144 -3.85 -29.45 3.91
CA VAL A 144 -4.17 -28.05 4.23
C VAL A 144 -3.08 -27.51 5.15
N ARG A 145 -2.32 -26.52 4.70
CA ARG A 145 -1.28 -25.87 5.51
C ARG A 145 -1.65 -24.42 5.82
N LEU A 146 -1.37 -24.02 7.06
CA LEU A 146 -1.34 -22.63 7.47
C LEU A 146 -0.07 -21.99 6.90
N ILE A 147 -0.14 -20.74 6.43
CA ILE A 147 1.02 -20.01 5.94
C ILE A 147 1.99 -19.81 7.13
N SER A 148 3.12 -20.53 7.10
CA SER A 148 4.16 -20.37 8.11
C SER A 148 4.97 -19.12 7.82
N ILE A 149 5.13 -18.27 8.84
CA ILE A 149 6.00 -17.09 8.79
C ILE A 149 7.43 -17.48 8.36
N GLY A 150 7.89 -18.68 8.75
CA GLY A 150 9.22 -19.19 8.36
C GLY A 150 9.37 -19.47 6.86
N ASP A 151 8.28 -19.80 6.15
CA ASP A 151 8.31 -20.00 4.70
C ASP A 151 8.35 -18.66 3.94
N VAL A 152 7.78 -17.60 4.53
CA VAL A 152 7.85 -16.22 4.00
C VAL A 152 9.27 -15.67 4.05
N PHE A 153 10.06 -16.03 5.07
CA PHE A 153 11.46 -15.61 5.24
C PHE A 153 12.48 -16.49 4.52
N LYS A 154 12.05 -17.49 3.73
CA LYS A 154 12.99 -18.23 2.86
C LYS A 154 13.63 -17.26 1.86
N GLN A 155 14.94 -17.40 1.67
CA GLN A 155 15.79 -16.45 0.93
C GLN A 155 15.23 -16.05 -0.45
N ARG A 156 14.61 -16.99 -1.19
CA ARG A 156 13.98 -16.71 -2.49
C ARG A 156 12.72 -15.85 -2.39
N LEU A 157 11.87 -16.09 -1.38
CA LEU A 157 10.69 -15.24 -1.14
C LEU A 157 11.13 -13.88 -0.59
N ALA A 158 12.19 -13.82 0.22
CA ALA A 158 12.68 -12.58 0.81
C ALA A 158 13.07 -11.54 -0.26
N ASP A 159 13.69 -11.96 -1.37
CA ASP A 159 14.02 -11.07 -2.50
C ASP A 159 12.77 -10.58 -3.27
N GLU A 160 11.78 -11.46 -3.45
CA GLU A 160 10.50 -11.11 -4.07
C GLU A 160 9.71 -10.11 -3.19
N TRP A 161 9.65 -10.37 -1.88
CA TRP A 161 9.05 -9.47 -0.90
C TRP A 161 9.75 -8.12 -0.84
N ASN A 162 11.08 -8.09 -0.98
CA ASN A 162 11.84 -6.84 -1.02
C ASN A 162 11.38 -5.94 -2.17
N THR A 163 11.20 -6.51 -3.37
CA THR A 163 10.73 -5.75 -4.53
C THR A 163 9.27 -5.31 -4.38
N VAL A 164 8.41 -6.16 -3.81
CA VAL A 164 7.02 -5.81 -3.49
C VAL A 164 6.95 -4.65 -2.50
N LEU A 165 7.77 -4.66 -1.45
CA LEU A 165 7.83 -3.59 -0.45
C LEU A 165 8.34 -2.27 -1.05
N MET A 166 9.34 -2.31 -1.93
CA MET A 166 9.82 -1.13 -2.65
C MET A 166 8.71 -0.49 -3.50
N MET A 167 8.06 -1.31 -4.34
CA MET A 167 6.95 -0.85 -5.19
C MET A 167 5.83 -0.29 -4.33
N PHE A 168 5.53 -0.93 -3.21
CA PHE A 168 4.51 -0.48 -2.27
C PHE A 168 4.87 0.89 -1.71
N CYS A 169 6.08 1.09 -1.19
CA CYS A 169 6.54 2.37 -0.65
C CYS A 169 6.41 3.51 -1.69
N ILE A 170 6.82 3.27 -2.94
CA ILE A 170 6.69 4.26 -4.02
C ILE A 170 5.22 4.59 -4.26
N ILE A 171 4.41 3.57 -4.54
CA ILE A 171 2.99 3.74 -4.87
C ILE A 171 2.27 4.47 -3.74
N GLN A 172 2.49 4.03 -2.49
CA GLN A 172 1.91 4.66 -1.31
C GLN A 172 2.28 6.15 -1.27
N SER A 173 3.56 6.50 -1.39
CA SER A 173 4.01 7.89 -1.32
C SER A 173 3.33 8.80 -2.35
N PHE A 174 3.06 8.31 -3.56
CA PHE A 174 2.32 9.06 -4.57
C PHE A 174 0.85 9.25 -4.21
N PHE A 175 0.19 8.23 -3.68
CA PHE A 175 -1.19 8.35 -3.21
C PHE A 175 -1.30 9.25 -1.98
N ALA A 176 -0.31 9.23 -1.07
CA ALA A 176 -0.25 10.13 0.07
C ALA A 176 -0.09 11.60 -0.38
N LEU A 177 0.85 11.88 -1.30
CA LEU A 177 1.00 13.20 -1.92
C LEU A 177 -0.29 13.62 -2.61
N GLY A 178 -0.85 12.72 -3.40
CA GLY A 178 -2.09 12.92 -4.12
C GLY A 178 -3.30 13.24 -3.23
N SER A 179 -3.35 12.67 -2.03
CA SER A 179 -4.39 12.97 -1.03
C SER A 179 -4.27 14.38 -0.45
N SER A 180 -3.07 14.94 -0.38
CA SER A 180 -2.84 16.36 -0.06
C SER A 180 -3.20 17.26 -1.25
N VAL A 181 -2.99 16.77 -2.48
CA VAL A 181 -3.26 17.53 -3.71
C VAL A 181 -4.74 17.75 -3.97
N TRP A 182 -5.53 16.70 -3.82
CA TRP A 182 -6.91 16.72 -4.27
C TRP A 182 -7.84 16.61 -3.08
N PRO A 183 -8.61 17.66 -2.74
CA PRO A 183 -9.55 17.57 -1.63
C PRO A 183 -10.62 16.53 -1.93
N ARG A 184 -11.35 16.64 -3.04
CA ARG A 184 -12.41 15.69 -3.39
C ARG A 184 -11.93 14.60 -4.36
N ASN A 185 -12.26 13.34 -4.04
CA ASN A 185 -11.98 12.13 -4.82
C ASN A 185 -10.48 11.97 -5.14
N SER A 186 -9.63 12.07 -4.11
CA SER A 186 -8.17 11.97 -4.24
C SER A 186 -7.75 10.71 -4.99
N LEU A 187 -8.23 9.53 -4.61
CA LEU A 187 -7.91 8.24 -5.25
C LEU A 187 -8.01 8.26 -6.78
N VAL A 188 -9.16 8.69 -7.29
CA VAL A 188 -9.45 8.59 -8.72
C VAL A 188 -8.58 9.58 -9.48
N LYS A 189 -8.40 10.78 -8.94
CA LYS A 189 -7.61 11.82 -9.60
C LYS A 189 -6.12 11.50 -9.60
N THR A 190 -5.62 10.88 -8.54
CA THR A 190 -4.22 10.46 -8.46
C THR A 190 -3.95 9.28 -9.35
N PHE A 191 -4.90 8.34 -9.46
CA PHE A 191 -4.81 7.24 -10.40
C PHE A 191 -4.79 7.74 -11.85
N ILE A 192 -5.69 8.67 -12.22
CA ILE A 192 -5.70 9.27 -13.56
C ILE A 192 -4.40 10.03 -13.83
N ALA A 193 -3.93 10.84 -12.87
CA ALA A 193 -2.68 11.59 -13.03
C ALA A 193 -1.47 10.66 -13.23
N LEU A 194 -1.34 9.62 -12.40
CA LEU A 194 -0.30 8.62 -12.54
C LEU A 194 -0.41 7.84 -13.85
N ALA A 195 -1.63 7.51 -14.29
CA ALA A 195 -1.86 6.83 -15.57
C ALA A 195 -1.43 7.70 -16.75
N VAL A 196 -1.80 8.98 -16.77
CA VAL A 196 -1.41 9.93 -17.84
C VAL A 196 0.11 10.10 -17.89
N ILE A 197 0.74 10.30 -16.72
CA ILE A 197 2.20 10.42 -16.62
C ILE A 197 2.87 9.12 -17.07
N GLY A 198 2.39 7.96 -16.59
CA GLY A 198 2.92 6.64 -16.94
C GLY A 198 2.83 6.36 -18.44
N ILE A 199 1.68 6.67 -19.06
CA ILE A 199 1.48 6.53 -20.51
C ILE A 199 2.48 7.43 -21.25
N ALA A 200 2.64 8.70 -20.85
CA ALA A 200 3.60 9.61 -21.48
C ALA A 200 5.04 9.08 -21.39
N TYR A 201 5.45 8.55 -20.23
CA TYR A 201 6.78 7.94 -20.06
C TYR A 201 6.97 6.70 -20.92
N ILE A 202 5.96 5.83 -21.05
CA ILE A 202 6.03 4.67 -21.95
C ILE A 202 6.19 5.12 -23.40
N PHE A 203 5.43 6.14 -23.83
CA PHE A 203 5.56 6.71 -25.17
C PHE A 203 6.97 7.28 -25.43
N ILE A 204 7.51 8.04 -24.47
CA ILE A 204 8.88 8.56 -24.57
C ILE A 204 9.89 7.40 -24.61
N GLY A 205 9.69 6.36 -23.81
CA GLY A 205 10.55 5.18 -23.77
C GLY A 205 10.59 4.44 -25.11
N ILE A 206 9.42 4.15 -25.69
CA ILE A 206 9.33 3.53 -27.02
C ILE A 206 9.99 4.42 -28.07
N TRP A 207 9.70 5.73 -28.06
CA TRP A 207 10.28 6.68 -29.00
C TRP A 207 11.81 6.78 -28.88
N THR A 208 12.35 6.70 -27.66
CA THR A 208 13.80 6.71 -27.43
C THR A 208 14.45 5.41 -27.90
N VAL A 209 13.79 4.26 -27.73
CA VAL A 209 14.25 2.96 -28.23
C VAL A 209 14.22 2.93 -29.76
N ASP A 210 13.16 3.43 -30.39
CA ASP A 210 13.05 3.54 -31.84
C ASP A 210 14.11 4.48 -32.45
N LEU A 211 14.55 5.50 -31.71
CA LEU A 211 15.65 6.40 -32.10
C LEU A 211 17.04 5.78 -31.92
N MET A 212 17.20 4.82 -31.02
CA MET A 212 18.49 4.21 -30.70
C MET A 212 18.76 2.89 -31.44
N ILE A 213 17.73 2.23 -31.97
CA ILE A 213 17.87 0.94 -32.66
C ILE A 213 17.74 1.14 -34.18
N ASP A 214 18.87 1.03 -34.89
CA ASP A 214 18.87 0.80 -36.34
C ASP A 214 18.25 -0.58 -36.65
N ASP A 215 17.54 -0.67 -37.79
CA ASP A 215 16.63 -1.76 -38.20
C ASP A 215 17.20 -3.20 -38.13
N GLU A 216 18.52 -3.38 -37.99
CA GLU A 216 19.17 -4.70 -37.97
C GLU A 216 19.06 -5.47 -36.64
N VAL A 217 18.69 -4.82 -35.52
CA VAL A 217 18.58 -5.48 -34.19
C VAL A 217 17.11 -5.71 -33.77
N ARG A 218 16.17 -5.60 -34.72
CA ARG A 218 14.74 -5.76 -34.43
C ARG A 218 14.31 -7.21 -34.12
N THR A 219 15.17 -8.20 -34.39
CA THR A 219 14.87 -9.64 -34.26
C THR A 219 15.65 -10.36 -33.15
N GLY A 220 16.44 -9.63 -32.35
CA GLY A 220 17.35 -10.19 -31.37
C GLY A 220 17.10 -9.67 -29.95
N CYS A 221 15.87 -9.73 -29.46
CA CYS A 221 15.56 -9.32 -28.08
C CYS A 221 16.08 -10.36 -27.07
N ARG A 222 17.41 -10.49 -26.93
CA ARG A 222 17.98 -10.86 -25.65
C ARG A 222 17.94 -9.60 -24.81
N ILE A 223 16.94 -9.52 -23.93
CA ILE A 223 17.01 -8.67 -22.76
C ILE A 223 18.36 -8.98 -22.12
N TYR A 224 19.31 -8.04 -22.21
CA TYR A 224 20.52 -8.11 -21.42
C TYR A 224 20.05 -8.15 -19.97
N ARG A 225 20.01 -9.35 -19.38
CA ARG A 225 20.00 -9.58 -17.94
C ARG A 225 21.39 -9.20 -17.46
N GLY A 226 21.71 -7.92 -17.60
CA GLY A 226 22.98 -7.32 -17.21
C GLY A 226 23.00 -7.25 -15.70
N ASP A 227 24.04 -7.88 -15.15
CA ASP A 227 24.58 -7.84 -13.80
C ASP A 227 23.58 -7.59 -12.67
N ASP A 228 23.53 -8.54 -11.73
CA ASP A 228 22.77 -8.47 -10.49
C ASP A 228 23.06 -7.17 -9.72
N ILE A 229 22.37 -6.08 -10.08
CA ILE A 229 22.28 -4.87 -9.27
C ILE A 229 21.65 -5.36 -7.99
N SER A 230 22.45 -5.52 -6.94
CA SER A 230 21.95 -6.09 -5.69
C SER A 230 20.70 -5.29 -5.31
N PRO A 231 19.59 -5.94 -4.93
CA PRO A 231 18.32 -5.26 -4.70
C PRO A 231 18.43 -4.16 -3.63
N LEU A 232 19.49 -4.15 -2.81
CA LEU A 232 19.83 -3.06 -1.90
C LEU A 232 20.11 -1.70 -2.58
N TRP A 233 20.73 -1.66 -3.77
CA TRP A 233 21.03 -0.39 -4.46
C TRP A 233 19.78 0.31 -4.98
N LEU A 234 18.70 -0.43 -5.24
CA LEU A 234 17.41 0.11 -5.65
C LEU A 234 16.67 0.80 -4.49
N TRP A 235 17.08 0.58 -3.21
CA TRP A 235 16.50 1.29 -2.07
C TRP A 235 16.84 2.77 -2.04
N ILE A 236 18.00 3.17 -2.55
CA ILE A 236 18.46 4.56 -2.51
C ILE A 236 17.51 5.50 -3.30
N PRO A 237 17.21 5.24 -4.60
CA PRO A 237 16.28 6.09 -5.34
C PRO A 237 14.84 5.99 -4.81
N THR A 238 14.39 4.80 -4.40
CA THR A 238 13.02 4.62 -3.87
C THR A 238 12.80 5.43 -2.59
N VAL A 239 13.74 5.38 -1.63
CA VAL A 239 13.67 6.19 -0.39
C VAL A 239 13.75 7.68 -0.70
N THR A 240 14.61 8.09 -1.63
CA THR A 240 14.73 9.49 -2.04
C THR A 240 13.40 10.02 -2.59
N VAL A 241 12.75 9.30 -3.50
CA VAL A 241 11.44 9.66 -4.06
C VAL A 241 10.38 9.70 -2.96
N CYS A 242 10.36 8.72 -2.06
CA CYS A 242 9.43 8.70 -0.94
C CYS A 242 9.58 9.94 -0.04
N ILE A 243 10.80 10.29 0.33
CA ILE A 243 11.09 11.46 1.17
C ILE A 243 10.63 12.74 0.47
N ILE A 244 10.91 12.90 -0.82
CA ILE A 244 10.46 14.06 -1.60
C ILE A 244 8.93 14.14 -1.59
N ASN A 245 8.24 13.04 -1.89
CA ASN A 245 6.78 12.99 -1.94
C ASN A 245 6.14 13.34 -0.59
N TYR A 246 6.64 12.78 0.52
CA TYR A 246 6.13 13.12 1.85
C TYR A 246 6.44 14.56 2.24
N THR A 247 7.62 15.08 1.89
CA THR A 247 8.01 16.47 2.16
C THR A 247 7.12 17.47 1.41
N VAL A 248 6.85 17.22 0.13
CA VAL A 248 5.92 18.04 -0.67
C VAL A 248 4.50 17.97 -0.11
N ALA A 249 4.05 16.78 0.29
CA ALA A 249 2.75 16.61 0.94
C ALA A 249 2.64 17.42 2.23
N TYR A 250 3.71 17.50 3.02
CA TYR A 250 3.79 18.30 4.24
C TYR A 250 3.75 19.81 3.96
N PHE A 251 4.54 20.31 3.00
CA PHE A 251 4.53 21.74 2.67
C PHE A 251 3.14 22.20 2.22
N ARG A 252 2.48 21.39 1.40
CA ARG A 252 1.11 21.68 0.97
C ARG A 252 0.10 21.63 2.13
N PHE A 253 0.25 20.67 3.03
CA PHE A 253 -0.57 20.61 4.24
C PHE A 253 -0.43 21.91 5.07
N ARG A 254 0.79 22.41 5.23
CA ARG A 254 1.06 23.69 5.89
C ARG A 254 0.43 24.88 5.16
N GLU A 255 0.53 24.94 3.84
CA GLU A 255 -0.07 26.02 3.03
C GLU A 255 -1.60 26.06 3.16
N SER A 256 -2.24 24.89 3.29
CA SER A 256 -3.71 24.80 3.43
C SER A 256 -4.29 25.38 4.73
N GLU A 257 -3.44 25.66 5.73
CA GLU A 257 -3.82 26.35 6.98
C GLU A 257 -3.72 27.88 6.87
N ILE A 258 -3.03 28.43 5.88
CA ILE A 258 -2.94 29.88 5.67
C ILE A 258 -4.26 30.34 5.05
N ILE A 259 -5.19 30.78 5.89
CA ILE A 259 -6.37 31.52 5.43
C ILE A 259 -5.84 32.82 4.82
N GLU A 260 -5.95 32.93 3.49
CA GLU A 260 -5.77 34.20 2.81
C GLU A 260 -6.79 35.20 3.40
N ARG A 261 -6.30 36.10 4.23
CA ARG A 261 -7.07 37.26 4.68
C ARG A 261 -6.99 38.31 3.57
N TRP A 262 -7.92 38.24 2.63
CA TRP A 262 -8.28 39.38 1.80
C TRP A 262 -9.61 39.94 2.30
#